data_AF-A0A1B6CVT7-F1
#
_entry.id   AF-A0A1B6CVT7-F1
#
_cell.length_a   1.000
_cell.length_b   1.000
_cell.length_c   1.000
_cell.angle_alpha   90.00
_cell.angle_beta   90.00
_cell.angle_gamma   90.00
#
_symmetry.space_group_name_H-M   'P 1'
#
loop_
_entity.id
_entity.type
_entity.pdbx_description
1 polymer ?
#
loop_
_entity_poly.entity_id
_entity_poly.type
_entity_poly.pdbx_seq_one_letter_code
_entity_poly.pdbx_strand_id
1 'polypeptide(L)'
;YRLTSCKIPSCCWKGEKKTLIQHVKTSHQNNILLMNGQTTVTFINFSVGKPYYSETMISYVGSLFWMYTKNDTINGNYKVVFTNMAFDEQEYEAQIEFVTKDFRYLKKEK
;
A
#
# COMPACT_ATOMS: atom_id res chain seq x y z
N TYR A 1 -3.45 -2.61 28.54
CA TYR A 1 -2.69 -2.25 27.31
C TYR A 1 -3.39 -2.86 26.10
N ARG A 2 -3.67 -2.07 25.05
CA ARG A 2 -4.35 -2.55 23.83
C ARG A 2 -3.32 -2.99 22.80
N LEU A 3 -3.34 -4.26 22.40
CA LEU A 3 -2.48 -4.79 21.35
C LEU A 3 -2.95 -4.28 19.97
N THR A 4 -2.02 -4.05 19.06
CA THR A 4 -2.31 -3.73 17.66
C THR A 4 -2.03 -4.93 16.76
N SER A 5 -2.80 -5.09 15.69
CA SER A 5 -2.57 -6.11 14.67
C SER A 5 -1.85 -5.50 13.47
N CYS A 6 -0.98 -6.28 12.83
CA CYS A 6 -0.52 -5.94 11.49
C CYS A 6 -1.73 -5.87 10.53
N LYS A 7 -1.76 -4.88 9.63
CA LYS A 7 -2.85 -4.70 8.66
C LYS A 7 -2.55 -5.32 7.30
N ILE A 8 -1.33 -5.79 7.09
CA ILE A 8 -0.94 -6.46 5.86
C ILE A 8 -1.74 -7.77 5.74
N PRO A 9 -2.35 -8.04 4.56
CA PRO A 9 -3.09 -9.26 4.33
C PRO A 9 -2.23 -10.49 4.64
N SER A 10 -2.86 -11.52 5.21
CA SER A 10 -2.20 -12.77 5.60
C SER A 10 -1.18 -12.65 6.74
N CYS A 11 -1.01 -11.48 7.36
CA CYS A 11 -0.21 -11.34 8.57
C CYS A 11 -1.06 -11.54 9.84
N CYS A 12 -0.70 -12.53 10.64
CA CYS A 12 -1.37 -12.83 11.91
C CYS A 12 -0.75 -12.12 13.12
N TRP A 13 0.25 -11.25 12.91
CA TRP A 13 0.99 -10.63 14.00
C TRP A 13 0.12 -9.71 14.84
N LYS A 14 0.26 -9.83 16.16
CA LYS A 14 -0.33 -8.96 17.17
C LYS A 14 0.73 -8.64 18.22
N GLY A 15 0.87 -7.39 18.58
CA GLY A 15 1.88 -6.97 19.56
C GLY A 15 1.66 -5.56 20.07
N GLU A 16 2.61 -5.09 20.87
CA GLU A 16 2.61 -3.71 21.34
C GLU A 16 2.78 -2.74 20.17
N LYS A 17 2.11 -1.60 20.23
CA LYS A 17 2.17 -0.58 19.15
C LYS A 17 3.61 -0.21 18.77
N LYS A 18 4.49 -0.04 19.76
CA LYS A 18 5.91 0.32 19.57
C LYS A 18 6.71 -0.75 18.81
N THR A 19 6.28 -2.01 18.80
CA THR A 19 6.99 -3.10 18.12
C THR A 19 6.48 -3.36 16.71
N LEU A 20 5.37 -2.72 16.29
CA LEU A 20 4.78 -2.91 14.96
C LEU A 20 5.73 -2.52 13.83
N ILE A 21 6.41 -1.37 13.94
CA ILE A 21 7.38 -0.93 12.92
C ILE A 21 8.50 -1.95 12.78
N GLN A 22 9.04 -2.43 13.91
CA GLN A 22 10.10 -3.43 13.90
C GLN A 22 9.63 -4.75 13.29
N HIS A 23 8.42 -5.21 13.63
CA HIS A 23 7.82 -6.40 13.03
C HIS A 23 7.68 -6.26 11.52
N VAL A 24 7.15 -5.14 11.05
CA VAL A 24 7.00 -4.87 9.62
C VAL A 24 8.37 -4.95 8.94
N LYS A 25 9.36 -4.21 9.45
CA LYS A 25 10.74 -4.20 8.93
C LYS A 25 11.44 -5.56 8.90
N THR A 26 11.02 -6.55 9.68
CA THR A 26 11.65 -7.89 9.69
C THR A 26 10.83 -8.92 8.93
N SER A 27 9.51 -8.89 9.05
CA SER A 27 8.62 -9.93 8.53
C SER A 27 8.08 -9.64 7.13
N HIS A 28 8.14 -8.38 6.68
CA HIS A 28 7.56 -7.94 5.41
C HIS A 28 8.57 -7.24 4.49
N GLN A 29 9.88 -7.49 4.66
CA GLN A 29 10.97 -6.80 3.95
C GLN A 29 10.77 -6.71 2.43
N ASN A 30 10.29 -7.79 1.80
CA ASN A 30 10.09 -7.84 0.35
C ASN A 30 8.94 -6.95 -0.15
N ASN A 31 8.02 -6.55 0.73
CA ASN A 31 6.84 -5.74 0.42
C ASN A 31 6.98 -4.29 0.90
N ILE A 32 8.10 -3.94 1.53
CA ILE A 32 8.32 -2.61 2.11
C ILE A 32 9.35 -1.85 1.27
N LEU A 33 8.90 -0.80 0.61
CA LEU A 33 9.82 0.25 0.17
C LEU A 33 10.08 1.16 1.39
N LEU A 34 11.10 0.83 2.19
CA LEU A 34 11.58 1.74 3.24
C LEU A 34 12.23 2.93 2.55
N MET A 35 11.40 3.87 2.14
CA MET A 35 11.81 5.09 1.49
C MET A 35 12.28 6.04 2.59
N ASN A 36 13.60 6.07 2.85
CA ASN A 36 14.21 7.01 3.78
C ASN A 36 14.00 8.45 3.27
N GLY A 37 12.86 9.06 3.61
CA GLY A 37 12.50 10.43 3.24
C GLY A 37 11.78 10.59 1.90
N GLN A 38 11.65 9.55 1.06
CA GLN A 38 10.84 9.61 -0.16
C GLN A 38 9.38 9.24 0.17
N THR A 39 8.48 10.19 -0.03
CA THR A 39 7.05 10.07 0.33
C THR A 39 6.16 9.75 -0.88
N THR A 40 6.73 9.72 -2.08
CA THR A 40 6.01 9.46 -3.32
C THR A 40 6.10 7.99 -3.70
N VAL A 41 4.95 7.35 -3.86
CA VAL A 41 4.80 5.99 -4.38
C VAL A 41 4.10 6.03 -5.72
N THR A 42 4.58 5.24 -6.67
CA THR A 42 4.01 5.17 -8.03
C THR A 42 3.69 3.73 -8.38
N PHE A 43 2.40 3.46 -8.64
CA PHE A 43 1.93 2.19 -9.19
C PHE A 43 1.70 2.34 -10.69
N ILE A 44 2.49 1.64 -11.51
CA ILE A 44 2.43 1.70 -12.98
C ILE A 44 2.31 0.30 -13.60
N ASN A 45 2.08 0.27 -14.91
CA ASN A 45 2.06 -0.96 -15.72
C ASN A 45 0.97 -1.97 -15.32
N PHE A 46 -0.20 -1.50 -14.90
CA PHE A 46 -1.36 -2.35 -14.67
C PHE A 46 -2.34 -2.31 -15.85
N SER A 47 -3.11 -3.39 -16.04
CA SER A 47 -4.14 -3.47 -17.09
C SER A 47 -5.53 -3.48 -16.45
N VAL A 48 -6.43 -2.63 -16.96
CA VAL A 48 -7.84 -2.59 -16.51
C VAL A 48 -8.58 -3.91 -16.77
N GLY A 49 -8.14 -4.69 -17.77
CA GLY A 49 -8.75 -5.98 -18.11
C GLY A 49 -8.15 -7.19 -17.41
N LYS A 50 -7.17 -7.01 -16.52
CA LYS A 50 -6.52 -8.11 -15.79
C LYS A 50 -6.54 -7.84 -14.28
N PRO A 51 -6.66 -8.88 -13.44
CA PRO A 51 -6.44 -8.73 -12.02
C PRO A 51 -5.08 -8.10 -11.75
N TYR A 52 -5.05 -7.15 -10.83
CA TYR A 52 -3.83 -6.49 -10.40
C TYR A 52 -3.87 -6.28 -8.90
N TYR A 53 -2.75 -6.51 -8.24
CA TYR A 53 -2.55 -6.20 -6.84
C TYR A 53 -1.12 -5.72 -6.66
N SER A 54 -0.96 -4.58 -6.01
CA SER A 54 0.36 -4.10 -5.58
C SER A 54 0.20 -3.40 -4.25
N GLU A 55 1.16 -3.63 -3.36
CA GLU A 55 1.19 -3.02 -2.04
C GLU A 55 2.57 -2.44 -1.78
N THR A 56 2.60 -1.43 -0.94
CA THR A 56 3.84 -0.90 -0.40
C THR A 56 3.60 -0.29 0.98
N MET A 57 4.68 0.06 1.64
CA MET A 57 4.65 0.71 2.94
C MET A 57 5.62 1.87 2.98
N ILE A 58 5.18 2.99 3.53
CA ILE A 58 5.99 4.19 3.73
C ILE A 58 6.21 4.35 5.23
N SER A 59 7.46 4.59 5.64
CA SER A 59 7.76 5.08 6.98
C SER A 59 8.16 6.54 6.90
N TYR A 60 7.49 7.40 7.67
CA TYR A 60 7.74 8.83 7.69
C TYR A 60 7.59 9.37 9.12
N VAL A 61 8.62 10.03 9.65
CA VAL A 61 8.64 10.67 10.98
C VAL A 61 8.10 9.74 12.10
N GLY A 62 8.51 8.46 12.08
CA GLY A 62 8.07 7.49 13.09
C GLY A 62 6.66 6.93 12.89
N SER A 63 5.91 7.42 11.91
CA SER A 63 4.66 6.82 11.45
C SER A 63 4.89 5.80 10.35
N LEU A 64 3.93 4.87 10.24
CA LEU A 64 3.94 3.82 9.24
C LEU A 64 2.63 3.82 8.48
N PHE A 65 2.72 3.96 7.17
CA PHE A 65 1.57 3.97 6.27
C PHE A 65 1.62 2.74 5.38
N TRP A 66 0.46 2.12 5.20
CA TRP A 66 0.26 1.04 4.24
C TRP A 66 -0.57 1.54 3.07
N MET A 67 -0.07 1.23 1.88
CA MET A 67 -0.70 1.54 0.61
C MET A 67 -0.93 0.26 -0.14
N TYR A 68 -2.12 0.09 -0.71
CA TYR A 68 -2.30 -0.92 -1.73
C TYR A 68 -3.24 -0.43 -2.82
N THR A 69 -3.05 -1.02 -3.99
CA THR A 69 -3.95 -0.90 -5.10
C THR A 69 -4.38 -2.28 -5.58
N LYS A 70 -5.65 -2.41 -5.96
CA LYS A 70 -6.24 -3.63 -6.48
C LYS A 70 -7.12 -3.30 -7.67
N ASN A 71 -6.93 -4.03 -8.79
CA ASN A 71 -7.92 -4.12 -9.85
C ASN A 71 -8.75 -5.39 -9.69
N ASP A 72 -10.03 -5.23 -9.36
CA ASP A 72 -11.01 -6.31 -9.28
C ASP A 72 -11.79 -6.37 -10.59
N THR A 73 -11.38 -7.25 -11.49
CA THR A 73 -12.00 -7.40 -12.82
C THR A 73 -13.37 -8.08 -12.79
N ILE A 74 -13.72 -8.73 -11.68
CA ILE A 74 -15.04 -9.39 -11.53
C ILE A 74 -16.08 -8.34 -11.18
N ASN A 75 -15.75 -7.47 -10.23
CA ASN A 75 -16.65 -6.41 -9.77
C ASN A 75 -16.49 -5.10 -10.56
N GLY A 76 -15.53 -5.02 -11.47
CA GLY A 76 -15.26 -3.83 -12.30
C GLY A 76 -14.68 -2.65 -11.53
N ASN A 77 -14.01 -2.89 -10.40
CA ASN A 77 -13.59 -1.83 -9.49
C ASN A 77 -12.07 -1.78 -9.31
N TYR A 78 -11.48 -0.62 -9.60
CA TYR A 78 -10.12 -0.30 -9.19
C TYR A 78 -10.17 0.41 -7.83
N LYS A 79 -9.41 -0.10 -6.86
CA LYS A 79 -9.38 0.42 -5.49
C LYS A 79 -7.97 0.81 -5.12
N VAL A 80 -7.79 2.02 -4.62
CA VAL A 80 -6.59 2.48 -3.93
C VAL A 80 -6.93 2.70 -2.47
N VAL A 81 -6.05 2.24 -1.57
CA VAL A 81 -6.17 2.46 -0.13
C VAL A 81 -4.86 3.01 0.39
N PHE A 82 -4.95 4.04 1.21
CA PHE A 82 -3.87 4.61 1.99
C PHE A 82 -4.31 4.65 3.45
N THR A 83 -3.55 4.04 4.35
CA THR A 83 -3.95 3.92 5.76
C THR A 83 -2.75 4.06 6.68
N ASN A 84 -2.88 4.91 7.70
CA ASN A 84 -1.92 4.97 8.80
C ASN A 84 -2.09 3.72 9.69
N MET A 85 -1.01 2.94 9.83
CA MET A 85 -0.97 1.72 10.64
C MET A 85 -0.40 1.95 12.04
N ALA A 86 0.39 2.99 12.26
CA ALA A 86 1.08 3.24 13.52
C ALA A 86 1.44 4.74 13.69
N PHE A 87 1.04 5.31 14.84
CA PHE A 87 1.45 6.63 15.40
C PHE A 87 0.97 7.86 14.58
N ASP A 88 0.52 9.01 15.10
CA ASP A 88 0.21 9.59 16.43
C ASP A 88 -0.96 10.59 16.23
N GLU A 89 -1.32 11.42 17.21
CA GLU A 89 -2.28 12.56 17.05
C GLU A 89 -1.84 13.62 16.02
N GLN A 90 -0.79 13.34 15.25
CA GLN A 90 -0.35 14.20 14.17
C GLN A 90 -1.29 14.10 12.99
N GLU A 91 -1.67 15.27 12.49
CA GLU A 91 -2.41 15.40 11.25
C GLU A 91 -1.47 15.22 10.07
N TYR A 92 -1.87 14.36 9.14
CA TYR A 92 -1.15 14.11 7.90
C TYR A 92 -2.06 14.45 6.73
N GLU A 93 -1.54 15.23 5.78
CA GLU A 93 -2.17 15.42 4.49
C GLU A 93 -1.46 14.53 3.45
N ALA A 94 -2.26 13.93 2.57
CA ALA A 94 -1.74 13.16 1.46
C ALA A 94 -2.58 13.39 0.21
N GLN A 95 -1.89 13.43 -0.93
CA GLN A 95 -2.51 13.55 -2.24
C GLN A 95 -2.37 12.22 -2.98
N ILE A 96 -3.46 11.76 -3.59
CA ILE A 96 -3.48 10.59 -4.46
C ILE A 96 -3.87 11.07 -5.86
N GLU A 97 -2.98 10.90 -6.82
CA GLU A 97 -3.20 11.29 -8.20
C GLU A 97 -3.39 10.08 -9.12
N PHE A 98 -4.37 10.16 -10.01
CA PHE A 98 -4.57 9.19 -11.08
C PHE A 98 -4.22 9.83 -12.40
N VAL A 99 -3.17 9.33 -13.04
CA VAL A 99 -2.70 9.84 -14.32
C VAL A 99 -2.81 8.75 -15.37
N THR A 100 -3.56 9.01 -16.43
CA THR A 100 -3.67 8.11 -17.59
C THR A 100 -2.80 8.65 -18.72
N LYS A 101 -1.79 7.88 -19.14
CA LYS A 101 -0.95 8.16 -20.30
C LYS A 101 -0.98 6.97 -21.24
N ASP A 102 -0.80 7.20 -22.54
CA ASP A 102 -0.64 6.16 -23.55
C ASP A 102 -1.78 5.11 -23.60
N PHE A 103 -3.05 5.54 -23.46
CA PHE A 103 -4.19 4.64 -23.59
C PHE A 103 -4.30 4.09 -25.01
N ARG A 104 -4.05 2.79 -25.19
CA ARG A 104 -4.06 2.10 -26.50
C ARG A 104 -4.91 0.84 -26.42
N TYR A 105 -5.60 0.53 -27.51
CA TYR A 105 -6.32 -0.74 -27.64
C TYR A 105 -5.32 -1.88 -27.84
N LEU A 106 -5.27 -2.85 -26.92
CA LEU A 106 -4.57 -4.12 -27.13
C LEU A 106 -5.47 -5.00 -28.00
N LYS A 107 -5.25 -4.99 -29.32
CA LYS A 107 -6.01 -5.82 -30.25
C LYS A 107 -5.83 -7.29 -29.86
N LYS A 108 -6.93 -7.99 -29.55
CA LYS A 108 -6.89 -9.46 -29.43
C LYS A 108 -6.74 -10.01 -30.85
N GLU A 109 -5.65 -10.72 -31.13
CA GLU A 109 -5.56 -11.55 -32.32
C GLU A 109 -6.63 -12.65 -32.19
N LYS A 110 -7.39 -12.86 -33.28
CA LYS A 110 -8.46 -13.85 -33.38
C LYS A 110 -7.88 -15.21 -33.71
#